data_AF-A0A7S2I217-F1
#
_entry.id   AF-A0A7S2I217-F1
#
_cell.length_a   1.000
_cell.length_b   1.000
_cell.length_c   1.000
_cell.angle_alpha   90.00
_cell.angle_beta   90.00
_cell.angle_gamma   90.00
#
_symmetry.space_group_name_H-M   'P 1'
#
loop_
_entity.id
_entity.type
_entity.pdbx_description
1 polymer ?
#
loop_
_entity_poly.entity_id
_entity_poly.type
_entity_poly.pdbx_seq_one_letter_code
_entity_poly.pdbx_strand_id
1 'polypeptide(L)'
;IYSIEDLAQLIYDLHQISPTAKVSVKLVATAGIGTVAAGVAKANADVIQISGHDGGTGASPLSSIMHAGGPWEQGLSEVQKVLSENGLRDRVTLRVDGGLKSGWDIVVAAMMGGEEFGFGSIAMIAEGCIMARVCHMNRCPVGVAT
;
A
#
# COMPACT_ATOMS: atom_id res chain seq x y z
N ILE A 1 -9.91 4.08 -14.63
CA ILE A 1 -9.61 2.64 -14.53
C ILE A 1 -10.88 1.96 -14.08
N TYR A 2 -11.69 1.47 -15.02
CA TYR A 2 -13.00 0.89 -14.74
C TYR A 2 -13.01 -0.64 -14.78
N SER A 3 -11.95 -1.25 -15.31
CA SER A 3 -11.75 -2.70 -15.33
C SER A 3 -10.26 -3.04 -15.20
N ILE A 4 -9.94 -4.34 -15.19
CA ILE A 4 -8.55 -4.79 -15.12
C ILE A 4 -7.80 -4.54 -16.44
N GLU A 5 -8.50 -4.54 -17.57
CA GLU A 5 -7.94 -4.22 -18.88
C GLU A 5 -7.58 -2.73 -18.97
N ASP A 6 -8.41 -1.85 -18.41
CA ASP A 6 -8.08 -0.42 -18.31
C ASP A 6 -6.83 -0.19 -17.44
N LEU A 7 -6.66 -0.99 -16.38
CA LEU A 7 -5.45 -0.90 -15.55
C LEU A 7 -4.23 -1.33 -16.34
N ALA A 8 -4.32 -2.43 -17.10
CA ALA A 8 -3.24 -2.90 -17.96
C ALA A 8 -2.88 -1.84 -19.02
N GLN A 9 -3.86 -1.16 -19.60
CA GLN A 9 -3.60 -0.07 -20.55
C GLN A 9 -2.88 1.10 -19.87
N LEU A 10 -3.28 1.50 -18.66
CA LEU A 10 -2.57 2.55 -17.93
C LEU A 10 -1.13 2.15 -17.59
N ILE A 11 -0.91 0.91 -17.14
CA ILE A 11 0.44 0.40 -16.86
C ILE A 11 1.29 0.41 -18.14
N TYR A 12 0.72 -0.04 -19.26
CA TYR A 12 1.35 0.02 -20.57
C TYR A 12 1.75 1.46 -20.92
N ASP A 13 0.83 2.42 -20.83
CA ASP A 13 1.08 3.82 -21.15
C ASP A 13 2.21 4.41 -20.28
N LEU A 14 2.26 4.06 -18.98
CA LEU A 14 3.32 4.48 -18.05
C LEU A 14 4.68 3.89 -18.42
N HIS A 15 4.74 2.62 -18.84
CA HIS A 15 5.97 2.01 -19.35
C HIS A 15 6.38 2.61 -20.71
N GLN A 16 5.43 3.01 -21.57
CA GLN A 16 5.75 3.65 -22.85
C GLN A 16 6.40 5.03 -22.65
N ILE A 17 5.89 5.85 -21.74
CA ILE A 17 6.44 7.19 -21.48
C ILE A 17 7.75 7.13 -20.70
N SER A 18 7.92 6.14 -19.81
CA SER A 18 9.11 5.99 -18.98
C SER A 18 9.55 4.52 -18.88
N PRO A 19 10.29 4.01 -19.89
CA PRO A 19 10.66 2.59 -19.98
C PRO A 19 11.52 2.05 -18.84
N THR A 20 12.21 2.93 -18.11
CA THR A 20 13.08 2.55 -16.98
C THR A 20 12.37 2.62 -15.63
N ALA A 21 11.16 3.18 -15.57
CA ALA A 21 10.42 3.32 -14.33
C ALA A 21 9.61 2.06 -14.05
N LYS A 22 9.69 1.58 -12.81
CA LYS A 22 8.78 0.55 -12.31
C LYS A 22 7.40 1.15 -12.02
N VAL A 23 6.34 0.43 -12.34
CA VAL A 23 4.96 0.81 -12.06
C VAL A 23 4.46 0.04 -10.85
N SER A 24 4.11 0.77 -9.79
CA SER A 24 3.52 0.21 -8.59
C SER A 24 2.01 0.43 -8.55
N VAL A 25 1.25 -0.60 -8.18
CA VAL A 25 -0.18 -0.49 -7.90
C VAL A 25 -0.41 -0.60 -6.39
N LYS A 26 -0.92 0.47 -5.78
CA LYS A 26 -1.26 0.51 -4.35
C LYS A 26 -2.71 0.06 -4.14
N LEU A 27 -2.87 -1.04 -3.40
CA LEU A 27 -4.15 -1.63 -3.02
C LEU A 27 -4.31 -1.53 -1.50
N VAL A 28 -5.56 -1.50 -1.03
CA VAL A 28 -5.89 -1.53 0.40
C VAL A 28 -6.33 -2.95 0.76
N ALA A 29 -5.75 -3.49 1.83
CA ALA A 29 -6.08 -4.81 2.35
C ALA A 29 -7.59 -4.95 2.58
N THR A 30 -8.17 -6.00 2.02
CA THR A 30 -9.57 -6.40 2.19
C THR A 30 -9.69 -7.84 1.71
N ALA A 31 -10.70 -8.59 2.17
CA ALA A 31 -10.92 -9.95 1.70
C ALA A 31 -11.12 -9.96 0.17
N GLY A 32 -10.44 -10.87 -0.52
CA GLY A 32 -10.49 -11.00 -1.98
C GLY A 32 -9.43 -10.17 -2.72
N ILE A 33 -8.58 -9.43 -2.01
CA ILE A 33 -7.45 -8.69 -2.58
C ILE A 33 -6.47 -9.61 -3.34
N GLY A 34 -6.32 -10.88 -2.94
CA GLY A 34 -5.44 -11.84 -3.61
C GLY A 34 -5.83 -12.04 -5.08
N THR A 35 -7.12 -12.16 -5.36
CA THR A 35 -7.66 -12.29 -6.73
C THR A 35 -7.36 -11.05 -7.55
N VAL A 36 -7.53 -9.86 -6.97
CA VAL A 36 -7.22 -8.59 -7.62
C VAL A 36 -5.72 -8.50 -7.91
N ALA A 37 -4.86 -8.87 -6.95
CA ALA A 37 -3.42 -8.85 -7.11
C ALA A 37 -2.93 -9.79 -8.24
N ALA A 38 -3.57 -10.95 -8.42
CA ALA A 38 -3.28 -11.82 -9.56
C ALA A 38 -3.61 -11.14 -10.91
N GLY A 39 -4.70 -10.39 -10.98
CA GLY A 39 -5.02 -9.55 -12.14
C GLY A 39 -3.98 -8.46 -12.37
N VAL A 40 -3.57 -7.76 -11.31
CA VAL A 40 -2.55 -6.69 -11.35
C VAL A 40 -1.20 -7.23 -11.83
N ALA A 41 -0.77 -8.40 -11.36
CA ALA A 41 0.46 -9.04 -11.83
C ALA A 41 0.38 -9.44 -13.31
N LYS A 42 -0.79 -9.90 -13.79
CA LYS A 42 -1.02 -10.18 -15.22
C LYS A 42 -1.07 -8.91 -16.07
N ALA A 43 -1.46 -7.78 -15.49
CA ALA A 43 -1.47 -6.46 -16.11
C ALA A 43 -0.09 -5.80 -16.20
N ASN A 44 0.99 -6.54 -15.90
CA ASN A 44 2.39 -6.12 -16.02
C ASN A 44 2.83 -5.04 -15.01
N ALA A 45 2.20 -4.98 -13.83
CA ALA A 45 2.75 -4.17 -12.72
C ALA A 45 4.08 -4.76 -12.23
N ASP A 46 5.01 -3.91 -11.80
CA ASP A 46 6.31 -4.33 -11.25
C ASP A 46 6.26 -4.50 -9.72
N VAL A 47 5.41 -3.72 -9.06
CA VAL A 47 5.27 -3.69 -7.60
C VAL A 47 3.79 -3.68 -7.23
N ILE A 48 3.41 -4.50 -6.25
CA ILE A 48 2.08 -4.43 -5.62
C ILE A 48 2.28 -3.98 -4.18
N GLN A 49 1.71 -2.83 -3.83
CA GLN A 49 1.73 -2.33 -2.46
C GLN A 49 0.42 -2.67 -1.76
N ILE A 50 0.50 -3.34 -0.61
CA ILE A 50 -0.62 -3.68 0.25
C ILE A 50 -0.64 -2.75 1.45
N SER A 51 -1.70 -1.94 1.55
CA SER A 51 -1.91 -0.98 2.63
C SER A 51 -2.94 -1.47 3.63
N GLY A 52 -2.58 -1.51 4.90
CA GLY A 52 -3.52 -1.80 5.98
C GLY A 52 -4.47 -0.63 6.28
N HIS A 53 -5.56 -0.91 7.02
CA HIS A 53 -6.48 0.11 7.51
C HIS A 53 -5.83 1.15 8.45
N ASP A 54 -4.67 0.82 9.03
CA ASP A 54 -3.91 1.69 9.96
C ASP A 54 -3.06 2.78 9.27
N GLY A 55 -3.34 3.05 7.99
CA GLY A 55 -2.71 4.13 7.24
C GLY A 55 -3.04 5.52 7.80
N GLY A 56 -2.07 6.44 7.74
CA GLY A 56 -2.30 7.85 8.06
C GLY A 56 -3.01 8.60 6.92
N THR A 57 -3.70 9.68 7.26
CA THR A 57 -4.28 10.62 6.29
C THR A 57 -4.29 12.03 6.85
N GLY A 58 -4.07 13.03 5.98
CA GLY A 58 -4.22 14.44 6.34
C GLY A 58 -5.70 14.85 6.48
N ALA A 59 -6.58 14.26 5.67
CA ALA A 59 -8.01 14.52 5.66
C ALA A 59 -8.78 13.31 5.11
N SER A 60 -9.76 12.82 5.87
CA SER A 60 -10.66 11.76 5.45
C SER A 60 -11.93 11.80 6.31
N PRO A 61 -13.09 11.37 5.79
CA PRO A 61 -14.25 11.10 6.63
C PRO A 61 -13.89 10.17 7.77
N LEU A 62 -14.39 10.48 8.97
CA LEU A 62 -14.15 9.67 10.17
C LEU A 62 -14.68 8.24 9.99
N SER A 63 -15.81 8.09 9.30
CA SER A 63 -16.38 6.78 8.98
C SER A 63 -15.40 5.90 8.21
N SER A 64 -14.70 6.44 7.20
CA SER A 64 -13.70 5.70 6.45
C SER A 64 -12.50 5.31 7.30
N ILE A 65 -12.01 6.23 8.14
CA ILE A 65 -10.87 5.95 9.04
C ILE A 65 -11.19 4.81 10.01
N MET A 66 -12.42 4.76 10.52
CA MET A 66 -12.80 3.81 11.56
C MET A 66 -13.37 2.48 11.02
N HIS A 67 -13.84 2.45 9.77
CA HIS A 67 -14.68 1.35 9.28
C HIS A 67 -14.35 0.85 7.87
N ALA A 68 -13.34 1.38 7.18
CA ALA A 68 -12.94 0.91 5.85
C ALA A 68 -11.54 0.30 5.86
N GLY A 69 -11.39 -0.85 5.17
CA GLY A 69 -10.12 -1.57 5.05
C GLY A 69 -9.96 -2.69 6.09
N GLY A 70 -9.02 -3.59 5.81
CA GLY A 70 -8.61 -4.70 6.67
C GLY A 70 -7.14 -4.58 7.13
N PRO A 71 -6.72 -5.45 8.05
CA PRO A 71 -5.33 -5.48 8.51
C PRO A 71 -4.41 -5.91 7.37
N TRP A 72 -3.22 -5.31 7.30
CA TRP A 72 -2.26 -5.61 6.23
C TRP A 72 -1.76 -7.05 6.34
N GLU A 73 -1.69 -7.62 7.54
CA GLU A 73 -1.28 -9.00 7.80
C GLU A 73 -2.12 -9.99 7.00
N GLN A 74 -3.44 -9.81 7.01
CA GLN A 74 -4.37 -10.65 6.28
C GLN A 74 -4.26 -10.43 4.78
N GLY A 75 -4.25 -9.15 4.34
CA GLY A 75 -4.17 -8.82 2.91
C GLY A 75 -2.86 -9.28 2.26
N LEU A 76 -1.73 -9.07 2.94
CA LEU A 76 -0.40 -9.48 2.49
C LEU A 76 -0.31 -11.00 2.36
N SER A 77 -0.75 -11.73 3.38
CA SER A 77 -0.72 -13.19 3.36
C SER A 77 -1.62 -13.77 2.28
N GLU A 78 -2.79 -13.16 2.05
CA GLU A 78 -3.70 -13.55 0.97
C GLU A 78 -3.06 -13.35 -0.41
N VAL A 79 -2.45 -12.18 -0.64
CA VAL A 79 -1.74 -11.88 -1.89
C VAL A 79 -0.54 -12.81 -2.10
N GLN A 80 0.28 -13.00 -1.08
CA GLN A 80 1.42 -13.93 -1.09
C GLN A 80 0.97 -15.33 -1.52
N LYS A 81 -0.09 -15.85 -0.89
CA LYS A 81 -0.64 -17.17 -1.19
C LYS A 81 -1.16 -17.25 -2.63
N VAL A 82 -2.07 -16.35 -3.01
CA VAL A 82 -2.75 -16.41 -4.32
C VAL A 82 -1.75 -16.25 -5.46
N LEU A 83 -0.78 -15.33 -5.36
CA LEU A 83 0.24 -15.17 -6.39
C LEU A 83 1.14 -16.41 -6.49
N SER A 84 1.48 -17.04 -5.36
CA SER A 84 2.29 -18.27 -5.34
C SER A 84 1.56 -19.43 -5.99
N GLU A 85 0.30 -19.65 -5.63
CA GLU A 85 -0.56 -20.71 -6.19
C GLU A 85 -0.79 -20.55 -7.70
N ASN A 86 -0.72 -19.33 -8.23
CA ASN A 86 -0.88 -19.03 -9.65
C ASN A 86 0.45 -18.94 -10.42
N GLY A 87 1.61 -19.13 -9.78
CA GLY A 87 2.91 -18.97 -10.43
C GLY A 87 3.16 -17.54 -10.93
N LEU A 88 2.67 -16.53 -10.20
CA LEU A 88 2.82 -15.12 -10.52
C LEU A 88 3.68 -14.36 -9.51
N ARG A 89 4.10 -15.02 -8.42
CA ARG A 89 4.75 -14.35 -7.28
C ARG A 89 6.11 -13.74 -7.63
N ASP A 90 6.83 -14.36 -8.54
CA ASP A 90 8.14 -13.92 -9.05
C ASP A 90 8.06 -12.70 -9.96
N ARG A 91 6.87 -12.35 -10.46
CA ARG A 91 6.69 -11.23 -11.40
C ARG A 91 6.64 -9.86 -10.72
N VAL A 92 6.36 -9.82 -9.42
CA VAL A 92 6.09 -8.58 -8.69
C VAL A 92 6.84 -8.53 -7.38
N THR A 93 7.31 -7.34 -7.01
CA THR A 93 7.76 -7.06 -5.64
C THR A 93 6.54 -6.75 -4.77
N LEU A 94 6.44 -7.37 -3.59
CA LEU A 94 5.39 -7.03 -2.62
C LEU A 94 5.87 -5.98 -1.62
N ARG A 95 5.20 -4.82 -1.61
CA ARG A 95 5.44 -3.74 -0.65
C ARG A 95 4.31 -3.66 0.36
N VAL A 96 4.61 -3.29 1.60
CA VAL A 96 3.62 -3.24 2.69
C VAL A 96 3.72 -1.93 3.46
N ASP A 97 2.60 -1.31 3.77
CA ASP A 97 2.51 -0.23 4.74
C ASP A 97 1.22 -0.32 5.58
N GLY A 98 1.13 0.54 6.60
CA GLY A 98 0.01 0.57 7.54
C GLY A 98 0.48 0.33 8.96
N GLY A 99 0.70 1.38 9.73
CA GLY A 99 1.04 1.27 11.15
C GLY A 99 2.43 0.73 11.51
N LEU A 100 3.30 0.42 10.55
CA LEU A 100 4.68 -0.07 10.79
C LEU A 100 5.51 0.99 11.56
N LYS A 101 6.08 0.60 12.70
CA LYS A 101 6.82 1.50 13.59
C LYS A 101 8.16 0.95 14.07
N SER A 102 8.33 -0.36 14.07
CA SER A 102 9.45 -1.03 14.71
C SER A 102 10.13 -2.05 13.79
N GLY A 103 11.35 -2.44 14.14
CA GLY A 103 12.04 -3.53 13.46
C GLY A 103 11.29 -4.86 13.54
N TRP A 104 10.52 -5.08 14.60
CA TRP A 104 9.66 -6.26 14.72
C TRP A 104 8.58 -6.28 13.64
N ASP A 105 7.92 -5.16 13.40
CA ASP A 105 6.86 -5.06 12.38
C ASP A 105 7.42 -5.39 10.99
N ILE A 106 8.64 -4.94 10.70
CA ILE A 106 9.35 -5.23 9.45
C ILE A 106 9.61 -6.74 9.32
N VAL A 107 10.14 -7.38 10.38
CA VAL A 107 10.46 -8.81 10.35
C VAL A 107 9.19 -9.65 10.19
N VAL A 108 8.10 -9.29 10.86
CA VAL A 108 6.80 -9.96 10.71
C VAL A 108 6.27 -9.80 9.28
N ALA A 109 6.27 -8.58 8.73
CA ALA A 109 5.84 -8.34 7.36
C ALA A 109 6.71 -9.11 6.34
N ALA A 110 8.02 -9.21 6.58
CA ALA A 110 8.93 -9.99 5.74
C ALA A 110 8.59 -11.49 5.75
N MET A 111 8.35 -12.07 6.93
CA MET A 111 7.96 -13.48 7.06
C MET A 111 6.61 -13.79 6.38
N MET A 112 5.74 -12.79 6.26
CA MET A 112 4.45 -12.90 5.58
C MET A 112 4.54 -12.69 4.05
N GLY A 113 5.73 -12.39 3.52
CA GLY A 113 5.99 -12.27 2.07
C GLY A 113 6.25 -10.86 1.57
N GLY A 114 6.32 -9.86 2.45
CA GLY A 114 6.72 -8.50 2.09
C GLY A 114 8.23 -8.40 1.80
N GLU A 115 8.57 -7.62 0.78
CA GLU A 115 9.96 -7.38 0.35
C GLU A 115 10.38 -5.91 0.57
N GLU A 116 9.40 -5.01 0.60
CA GLU A 116 9.61 -3.58 0.83
C GLU A 116 8.62 -3.04 1.86
N PHE A 117 9.03 -2.05 2.66
CA PHE A 117 8.28 -1.56 3.82
C PHE A 117 8.12 -0.04 3.75
N GLY A 118 6.87 0.42 3.74
CA GLY A 118 6.52 1.83 3.66
C GLY A 118 6.23 2.44 5.03
N PHE A 119 6.73 3.67 5.24
CA PHE A 119 6.56 4.42 6.49
C PHE A 119 5.98 5.80 6.17
N GLY A 120 4.90 6.17 6.87
CA GLY A 120 4.27 7.48 6.76
C GLY A 120 4.28 8.21 8.09
N SER A 121 3.28 7.93 8.93
CA SER A 121 3.09 8.63 10.20
C SER A 121 4.31 8.63 11.12
N ILE A 122 5.06 7.51 11.19
CA ILE A 122 6.28 7.45 12.01
C ILE A 122 7.42 8.34 11.48
N ALA A 123 7.55 8.45 10.15
CA ALA A 123 8.49 9.38 9.53
C ALA A 123 8.08 10.83 9.81
N MET A 124 6.78 11.14 9.73
CA MET A 124 6.28 12.47 10.11
C MET A 124 6.54 12.79 11.59
N ILE A 125 6.44 11.81 12.49
CA ILE A 125 6.78 11.98 13.91
C ILE A 125 8.27 12.29 14.08
N ALA A 126 9.15 11.61 13.34
CA ALA A 126 10.58 11.91 13.34
C ALA A 126 10.87 13.35 12.88
N GLU A 127 10.09 13.88 11.93
CA GLU A 127 10.14 15.28 11.47
C GLU A 127 9.44 16.28 12.41
N GLY A 128 8.94 15.84 13.58
CA GLY A 128 8.37 16.72 14.60
C GLY A 128 6.85 16.71 14.72
N CYS A 129 6.13 15.81 14.02
CA CYS A 129 4.70 15.64 14.23
C CYS A 129 4.42 15.18 15.67
N ILE A 130 3.71 16.02 16.43
CA ILE A 130 3.28 15.71 17.81
C ILE A 130 1.91 15.04 17.89
N MET A 131 1.42 14.47 16.78
CA MET A 131 0.13 13.80 16.69
C MET A 131 -1.08 14.66 17.12
N ALA A 132 -1.07 15.96 16.78
CA ALA A 132 -2.15 16.90 17.11
C ALA A 132 -3.48 16.59 16.40
N ARG A 133 -3.46 15.81 15.29
CA ARG A 133 -4.64 15.40 14.49
C ARG A 133 -5.50 16.55 13.94
N VAL A 134 -4.87 17.71 13.69
CA VAL A 134 -5.49 18.90 13.09
C VAL A 134 -5.05 19.16 11.64
N CYS A 135 -4.52 18.12 10.98
CA CYS A 135 -3.90 18.24 9.65
C CYS A 135 -4.86 18.85 8.60
N HIS A 136 -6.13 18.45 8.62
CA HIS A 136 -7.18 18.96 7.73
C HIS A 136 -7.61 20.41 8.01
N MET A 137 -7.13 21.03 9.11
CA MET A 137 -7.51 22.38 9.51
C MET A 137 -6.51 23.46 9.12
N ASN A 138 -5.38 23.10 8.46
CA ASN A 138 -4.34 24.06 8.07
C ASN A 138 -3.75 24.83 9.29
N ARG A 139 -3.69 24.16 10.46
CA ARG A 139 -3.30 24.72 11.76
C ARG A 139 -2.35 23.79 12.53
N CYS A 140 -1.43 23.13 11.83
CA CYS A 140 -0.46 22.27 12.49
C CYS A 140 0.45 23.10 13.42
N PRO A 141 0.54 22.78 14.73
CA PRO A 141 1.31 23.57 15.69
C PRO A 141 2.84 23.48 15.49
N VAL A 142 3.28 22.58 14.63
CA VAL A 142 4.70 22.23 14.40
C VAL A 142 5.10 22.32 12.93
N GLY A 143 4.23 22.86 12.07
CA GLY A 143 4.54 23.11 10.65
C GLY A 143 4.61 21.87 9.75
N VAL A 144 4.21 20.68 10.22
CA VAL A 144 4.32 19.43 9.44
C VAL A 144 3.21 19.28 8.38
N ALA A 145 1.96 19.59 8.72
CA ALA A 145 0.81 19.46 7.82
C ALA A 145 -0.10 20.71 7.92
N THR A 146 0.32 21.80 7.28
CA THR A 146 -0.23 23.15 7.41
C THR A 146 -0.46 23.81 6.07
#